data_AF-A0A3Q0H1N3-F1
#
_entry.id   AF-A0A3Q0H1N3-F1
#
_cell.length_a   1.000
_cell.length_b   1.000
_cell.length_c   1.000
_cell.angle_alpha   90.00
_cell.angle_beta   90.00
_cell.angle_gamma   90.00
#
_symmetry.space_group_name_H-M   'P 1'
#
loop_
_entity.id
_entity.type
_entity.pdbx_description
1 polymer ?
#
loop_
_entity_poly.entity_id
_entity_poly.type
_entity_poly.pdbx_seq_one_letter_code
_entity_poly.pdbx_strand_id
1 'polypeptide(L)'
;MPKQINGQKKGSVIPNDLSDSFEEVKAFLSDEDTLHLFDDLTKVNPVTTTTVLKCLQARYAGNVFYTNAGCSLVTVNPFQPISSLYSPELMKEYHAALRPQELKPHVFAVAEQTYRNVQSQIEPVNQSIIVSGESGAGKTWTSRCLMKFYATVAASTTSPKGNEMVERIERRVLDSNPVMEAFGNACTLRNNNSSRFGKYIQLQLNRSQHLTSASIQTFLLEKTRVAYQAPCERNFHIFYQITKGATKKERAEWKLHKGANFFWLPNPEKDLEEDCFGVTRDAMFHLGIDCSTQNNIFKVLAGLLHLGNIQFSSSIDESQPCEPEDDAKGFVKTTADLLKMSAEELLETLRIRTITAGKQQQVFKKPCSRSDCETRRDCLAKVIYAKLFDWLVSVINESIYADSSTWGNFIGLLDVYGFESFPENNLEQLCINYANEKLQQHFVAHYLKAQQQLAQKLTCAYTDIKKML
;
A
#
# COMPACT_ATOMS: atom_id res chain seq x y z
N MET A 1 6.93 -17.09 29.88
CA MET A 1 5.63 -16.97 30.58
C MET A 1 5.85 -16.28 31.92
N PRO A 2 5.07 -15.23 32.20
CA PRO A 2 4.08 -15.34 33.26
C PRO A 2 2.66 -15.03 32.75
N LYS A 3 1.68 -15.75 33.30
CA LYS A 3 0.25 -15.62 33.01
C LYS A 3 -0.27 -14.26 33.52
N GLN A 4 -0.86 -13.45 32.64
CA GLN A 4 -1.75 -12.38 33.09
C GLN A 4 -3.07 -13.00 33.55
N ILE A 5 -3.37 -12.77 34.83
CA ILE A 5 -4.59 -13.19 35.52
C ILE A 5 -5.66 -12.15 35.19
N ASN A 6 -6.66 -12.54 34.39
CA ASN A 6 -7.88 -11.75 34.24
C ASN A 6 -8.64 -11.73 35.57
N GLY A 7 -8.77 -10.53 36.16
CA GLY A 7 -9.61 -10.30 37.32
C GLY A 7 -11.08 -10.50 36.98
N GLN A 8 -11.64 -11.64 37.36
CA GLN A 8 -13.09 -11.82 37.45
C GLN A 8 -13.63 -10.97 38.61
N LYS A 9 -14.29 -9.85 38.32
CA LYS A 9 -15.30 -9.29 39.23
C LYS A 9 -16.60 -10.07 39.06
N LYS A 10 -16.93 -10.87 40.07
CA LYS A 10 -18.26 -11.49 40.25
C LYS A 10 -19.30 -10.40 40.53
N GLY A 11 -20.46 -10.51 39.89
CA GLY A 11 -21.72 -10.00 40.41
C GLY A 11 -22.23 -8.68 39.83
N SER A 12 -22.71 -8.71 38.58
CA SER A 12 -23.88 -7.92 38.20
C SER A 12 -24.74 -8.78 37.27
N VAL A 13 -25.91 -9.19 37.74
CA VAL A 13 -26.91 -9.92 36.97
C VAL A 13 -27.40 -8.98 35.86
N ILE A 14 -27.04 -9.29 34.62
CA ILE A 14 -27.64 -8.72 33.41
C ILE A 14 -28.87 -9.59 33.10
N PRO A 15 -30.08 -9.03 32.88
CA PRO A 15 -31.28 -9.84 32.65
C PRO A 15 -31.20 -10.57 31.31
N ASN A 16 -31.62 -11.85 31.29
CA ASN A 16 -32.10 -12.78 30.22
C ASN A 16 -31.93 -12.52 28.70
N ASP A 17 -31.34 -11.44 28.19
CA ASP A 17 -31.27 -11.15 26.73
C ASP A 17 -30.24 -12.01 25.96
N LEU A 18 -29.34 -12.70 26.66
CA LEU A 18 -28.27 -13.49 26.02
C LEU A 18 -28.70 -14.92 25.66
N SER A 19 -29.70 -15.50 26.33
CA SER A 19 -30.16 -16.87 26.04
C SER A 19 -30.93 -16.95 24.73
N ASP A 20 -31.81 -15.97 24.49
CA ASP A 20 -32.68 -15.94 23.31
C ASP A 20 -31.84 -15.73 22.04
N SER A 21 -30.81 -14.88 22.10
CA SER A 21 -29.87 -14.72 20.99
C SER A 21 -29.10 -16.01 20.65
N PHE A 22 -28.88 -16.88 21.63
CA PHE A 22 -28.12 -18.12 21.41
C PHE A 22 -28.98 -19.22 20.76
N GLU A 23 -30.27 -19.26 21.06
CA GLU A 23 -31.22 -20.17 20.41
C GLU A 23 -31.53 -19.71 18.98
N GLU A 24 -31.72 -18.41 18.74
CA GLU A 24 -31.91 -17.85 17.40
C GLU A 24 -30.69 -18.09 16.49
N VAL A 25 -29.47 -17.91 17.03
CA VAL A 25 -28.23 -18.22 16.30
C VAL A 25 -28.17 -19.71 15.95
N LYS A 26 -28.51 -20.61 16.88
CA LYS A 26 -28.54 -22.06 16.60
C LYS A 26 -29.59 -22.44 15.56
N ALA A 27 -30.77 -21.83 15.63
CA ALA A 27 -31.83 -22.07 14.66
C ALA A 27 -31.41 -21.61 13.25
N PHE A 28 -30.84 -20.41 13.12
CA PHE A 28 -30.32 -19.92 11.83
C PHE A 28 -29.21 -20.83 11.27
N LEU A 29 -28.32 -21.32 12.13
CA LEU A 29 -27.22 -22.21 11.73
C LEU A 29 -27.64 -23.67 11.53
N SER A 30 -28.90 -24.03 11.79
CA SER A 30 -29.36 -25.41 11.59
C SER A 30 -29.50 -25.78 10.10
N ASP A 31 -29.64 -24.79 9.23
CA ASP A 31 -29.70 -24.93 7.77
C ASP A 31 -28.38 -24.48 7.13
N GLU A 32 -27.27 -25.15 7.47
CA GLU A 32 -25.93 -24.78 6.98
C GLU A 32 -25.84 -24.80 5.44
N ASP A 33 -26.67 -25.62 4.78
CA ASP A 33 -26.68 -25.80 3.32
C ASP A 33 -27.18 -24.56 2.57
N THR A 34 -27.98 -23.68 3.18
CA THR A 34 -28.49 -22.47 2.50
C THR A 34 -27.66 -21.21 2.80
N LEU A 35 -26.73 -21.27 3.76
CA LEU A 35 -25.93 -20.12 4.19
C LEU A 35 -25.11 -19.50 3.04
N HIS A 36 -24.68 -20.31 2.07
CA HIS A 36 -23.91 -19.82 0.92
C HIS A 36 -24.74 -18.94 -0.05
N LEU A 37 -26.07 -18.98 0.02
CA LEU A 37 -26.98 -18.23 -0.86
C LEU A 37 -27.16 -16.76 -0.46
N PHE A 38 -26.69 -16.37 0.74
CA PHE A 38 -26.81 -14.99 1.21
C PHE A 38 -25.80 -14.09 0.52
N ASP A 39 -26.26 -13.39 -0.52
CA ASP A 39 -25.45 -12.40 -1.24
C ASP A 39 -25.27 -11.07 -0.47
N ASP A 40 -26.04 -10.84 0.59
CA ASP A 40 -25.94 -9.65 1.45
C ASP A 40 -26.01 -10.04 2.93
N LEU A 41 -24.94 -9.74 3.67
CA LEU A 41 -24.80 -10.04 5.10
C LEU A 41 -25.81 -9.28 5.97
N THR A 42 -26.42 -8.20 5.48
CA THR A 42 -27.49 -7.50 6.22
C THR A 42 -28.79 -8.29 6.28
N LYS A 43 -28.93 -9.34 5.46
CA LYS A 43 -30.08 -10.26 5.44
C LYS A 43 -29.89 -11.48 6.34
N VAL A 44 -28.70 -11.66 6.91
CA VAL A 44 -28.42 -12.71 7.91
C VAL A 44 -29.15 -12.32 9.20
N ASN A 45 -29.96 -13.22 9.77
CA ASN A 45 -30.74 -12.91 10.97
C ASN A 45 -30.67 -14.07 11.98
N PRO A 46 -30.17 -13.86 13.21
CA PRO A 46 -29.65 -12.59 13.75
C PRO A 46 -28.27 -12.22 13.18
N VAL A 47 -28.00 -10.91 13.02
CA VAL A 47 -26.68 -10.41 12.62
C VAL A 47 -25.72 -10.48 13.81
N THR A 48 -24.89 -11.51 13.87
CA THR A 48 -23.89 -11.70 14.93
C THR A 48 -22.53 -12.07 14.30
N THR A 49 -21.44 -11.90 15.04
CA THR A 49 -20.11 -12.34 14.58
C THR A 49 -20.12 -13.82 14.16
N THR A 50 -20.85 -14.66 14.88
CA THR A 50 -20.93 -16.11 14.61
C THR A 50 -21.69 -16.41 13.31
N THR A 51 -22.88 -15.83 13.13
CA THR A 51 -23.71 -16.07 11.94
C THR A 51 -23.07 -15.50 10.67
N VAL A 52 -22.46 -14.32 10.76
CA VAL A 52 -21.68 -13.71 9.67
C VAL A 52 -20.47 -14.57 9.30
N LEU A 53 -19.68 -15.02 10.28
CA LEU A 53 -18.51 -15.87 10.03
C LEU A 53 -18.91 -17.18 9.34
N LYS A 54 -19.95 -17.85 9.83
CA LYS A 54 -20.46 -19.10 9.25
C LYS A 54 -20.97 -18.91 7.82
N CYS A 55 -21.69 -17.82 7.55
CA CYS A 55 -22.10 -17.46 6.20
C CYS A 55 -20.91 -17.27 5.25
N LEU A 56 -19.90 -16.49 5.68
CA LEU A 56 -18.68 -16.28 4.88
C LEU A 56 -17.90 -17.59 4.65
N GLN A 57 -17.83 -18.48 5.65
CA GLN A 57 -17.22 -19.80 5.52
C GLN A 57 -17.96 -20.68 4.50
N ALA A 58 -19.30 -20.73 4.56
CA ALA A 58 -20.11 -21.48 3.62
C ALA A 58 -19.95 -20.96 2.17
N ARG A 59 -19.97 -19.62 2.00
CA ARG A 59 -19.71 -18.98 0.70
C ARG A 59 -18.31 -19.29 0.17
N TYR A 60 -17.30 -19.21 1.02
CA TYR A 60 -15.92 -19.53 0.64
C TYR A 60 -15.79 -21.00 0.21
N ALA A 61 -16.39 -21.94 0.95
CA ALA A 61 -16.43 -23.36 0.59
C ALA A 61 -17.15 -23.61 -0.75
N GLY A 62 -18.17 -22.80 -1.06
CA GLY A 62 -18.86 -22.77 -2.34
C GLY A 62 -18.15 -22.02 -3.47
N ASN A 63 -16.89 -21.60 -3.29
CA ASN A 63 -16.11 -20.78 -4.23
C ASN A 63 -16.75 -19.42 -4.57
N VAL A 64 -17.43 -18.80 -3.59
CA VAL A 64 -18.01 -17.45 -3.69
C VAL A 64 -17.28 -16.52 -2.75
N PHE A 65 -16.48 -15.60 -3.31
CA PHE A 65 -15.51 -14.79 -2.55
C PHE A 65 -15.93 -13.35 -2.30
N TYR A 66 -17.02 -12.91 -2.92
CA TYR A 66 -17.57 -11.56 -2.78
C TYR A 66 -18.96 -11.64 -2.14
N THR A 67 -19.22 -10.77 -1.16
CA THR A 67 -20.50 -10.70 -0.45
C THR A 67 -20.81 -9.25 -0.10
N ASN A 68 -22.03 -8.79 -0.34
CA ASN A 68 -22.43 -7.45 0.08
C ASN A 68 -22.56 -7.39 1.60
N ALA A 69 -22.30 -6.21 2.16
CA ALA A 69 -22.56 -5.86 3.54
C ALA A 69 -23.19 -4.46 3.54
N GLY A 70 -24.46 -4.39 3.16
CA GLY A 70 -25.14 -3.13 2.89
C GLY A 70 -24.50 -2.39 1.71
N CYS A 71 -23.95 -1.20 1.95
CA CYS A 71 -23.29 -0.42 0.90
C CYS A 71 -21.82 -0.79 0.67
N SER A 72 -21.26 -1.68 1.48
CA SER A 72 -19.87 -2.15 1.37
C SER A 72 -19.82 -3.52 0.73
N LEU A 73 -18.69 -3.85 0.12
CA LEU A 73 -18.41 -5.18 -0.42
C LEU A 73 -17.34 -5.85 0.43
N VAL A 74 -17.66 -7.01 1.00
CA VAL A 74 -16.70 -7.87 1.71
C VAL A 74 -16.11 -8.86 0.72
N THR A 75 -14.79 -9.02 0.75
CA THR A 75 -14.09 -10.03 -0.03
C THR A 75 -13.18 -10.88 0.85
N VAL A 76 -13.13 -12.18 0.54
CA VAL A 76 -12.21 -13.13 1.19
C VAL A 76 -11.23 -13.64 0.14
N ASN A 77 -9.94 -13.34 0.34
CA ASN A 77 -8.89 -13.70 -0.62
C ASN A 77 -8.81 -15.22 -0.81
N PRO A 78 -8.99 -15.75 -2.03
CA PRO A 78 -8.94 -17.20 -2.30
C PRO A 78 -7.52 -17.78 -2.28
N PHE A 79 -6.47 -16.95 -2.33
CA PHE A 79 -5.06 -17.36 -2.48
C PHE A 79 -4.79 -18.26 -3.70
N GLN A 80 -5.67 -18.22 -4.70
CA GLN A 80 -5.53 -18.94 -5.96
C GLN A 80 -6.06 -18.09 -7.12
N PRO A 81 -5.50 -18.23 -8.33
CA PRO A 81 -6.01 -17.55 -9.51
C PRO A 81 -7.36 -18.16 -9.93
N ILE A 82 -8.36 -17.30 -10.13
CA ILE A 82 -9.69 -17.70 -10.61
C ILE A 82 -10.02 -16.88 -11.84
N SER A 83 -9.67 -17.40 -13.01
CA SER A 83 -9.72 -16.68 -14.28
C SER A 83 -11.13 -16.21 -14.65
N SER A 84 -12.16 -17.00 -14.30
CA SER A 84 -13.57 -16.67 -14.58
C SER A 84 -14.10 -15.47 -13.80
N LEU A 85 -13.51 -15.12 -12.65
CA LEU A 85 -13.97 -13.98 -11.83
C LEU A 85 -13.57 -12.62 -12.40
N TYR A 86 -12.58 -12.57 -13.29
CA TYR A 86 -12.02 -11.31 -13.79
C TYR A 86 -11.94 -11.26 -15.32
N SER A 87 -12.83 -11.98 -16.00
CA SER A 87 -12.84 -12.03 -17.45
C SER A 87 -13.36 -10.72 -18.06
N PRO A 88 -12.87 -10.31 -19.25
CA PRO A 88 -13.38 -9.14 -19.96
C PRO A 88 -14.88 -9.23 -20.29
N GLU A 89 -15.39 -10.44 -20.51
CA GLU A 89 -16.82 -10.69 -20.78
C GLU A 89 -17.66 -10.32 -19.55
N LEU A 90 -17.21 -10.73 -18.35
CA LEU A 90 -17.89 -10.40 -17.11
C LEU A 90 -17.85 -8.88 -16.82
N MET A 91 -16.73 -8.22 -17.11
CA MET A 91 -16.64 -6.75 -16.99
C MET A 91 -17.70 -6.05 -17.86
N LYS A 92 -17.87 -6.50 -19.11
CA LYS A 92 -18.88 -5.98 -20.04
C LYS A 92 -20.30 -6.29 -19.60
N GLU A 93 -20.55 -7.46 -19.01
CA GLU A 93 -21.85 -7.84 -18.44
C GLU A 93 -22.27 -6.87 -17.33
N TYR A 94 -21.39 -6.61 -16.35
CA TYR A 94 -21.68 -5.66 -15.27
C TYR A 94 -21.89 -4.24 -15.79
N HIS A 95 -21.12 -3.82 -16.80
CA HIS A 95 -21.27 -2.51 -17.41
C HIS A 95 -22.62 -2.33 -18.13
N ALA A 96 -23.05 -3.35 -18.89
CA ALA A 96 -24.29 -3.31 -19.67
C ALA A 96 -25.56 -3.44 -18.81
N ALA A 97 -25.46 -3.95 -17.59
CA ALA A 97 -26.61 -4.20 -16.72
C ALA A 97 -27.32 -2.91 -16.31
N LEU A 98 -28.64 -2.81 -16.52
CA LEU A 98 -29.40 -1.64 -16.07
C LEU A 98 -29.37 -1.45 -14.55
N ARG A 99 -29.36 -2.56 -13.79
CA ARG A 99 -29.31 -2.59 -12.32
C ARG A 99 -28.17 -3.50 -11.84
N PRO A 100 -26.90 -3.05 -11.86
CA PRO A 100 -25.74 -3.85 -11.46
C PRO A 100 -25.84 -4.39 -10.02
N GLN A 101 -26.57 -3.69 -9.14
CA GLN A 101 -26.86 -4.09 -7.77
C GLN A 101 -27.77 -5.33 -7.64
N GLU A 102 -28.46 -5.74 -8.71
CA GLU A 102 -29.25 -6.97 -8.75
C GLU A 102 -28.44 -8.19 -9.25
N LEU A 103 -27.26 -7.94 -9.82
CA LEU A 103 -26.32 -9.01 -10.15
C LEU A 103 -25.66 -9.54 -8.87
N LYS A 104 -24.94 -10.66 -9.01
CA LYS A 104 -24.18 -11.23 -7.89
C LYS A 104 -23.19 -10.20 -7.31
N PRO A 105 -22.92 -10.23 -6.00
CA PRO A 105 -21.93 -9.36 -5.38
C PRO A 105 -20.58 -9.47 -6.09
N HIS A 106 -20.03 -8.35 -6.53
CA HIS A 106 -18.76 -8.32 -7.23
C HIS A 106 -18.11 -6.94 -7.17
N VAL A 107 -16.78 -6.89 -7.26
CA VAL A 107 -16.03 -5.64 -7.34
C VAL A 107 -16.42 -4.79 -8.56
N PHE A 108 -16.87 -5.43 -9.64
CA PHE A 108 -17.35 -4.74 -10.85
C PHE A 108 -18.67 -4.01 -10.64
N ALA A 109 -19.55 -4.47 -9.73
CA ALA A 109 -20.75 -3.73 -9.36
C ALA A 109 -20.38 -2.41 -8.66
N VAL A 110 -19.38 -2.46 -7.76
CA VAL A 110 -18.84 -1.27 -7.09
C VAL A 110 -18.21 -0.33 -8.13
N ALA A 111 -17.39 -0.87 -9.04
CA ALA A 111 -16.73 -0.10 -10.08
C ALA A 111 -17.72 0.63 -11.00
N GLU A 112 -18.76 -0.08 -11.44
CA GLU A 112 -19.83 0.45 -12.31
C GLU A 112 -20.66 1.49 -11.59
N GLN A 113 -21.03 1.26 -10.33
CA GLN A 113 -21.76 2.26 -9.53
C GLN A 113 -20.94 3.54 -9.40
N THR A 114 -19.64 3.42 -9.12
CA THR A 114 -18.72 4.56 -9.07
C THR A 114 -18.63 5.28 -10.41
N TYR A 115 -18.55 4.56 -11.52
CA TYR A 115 -18.52 5.14 -12.88
C TYR A 115 -19.81 5.94 -13.19
N ARG A 116 -20.98 5.37 -12.92
CA ARG A 116 -22.28 6.02 -13.11
C ARG A 116 -22.49 7.23 -12.21
N ASN A 117 -21.92 7.22 -11.00
CA ASN A 117 -22.00 8.37 -10.10
C ASN A 117 -21.24 9.58 -10.66
N VAL A 118 -20.12 9.36 -11.37
CA VAL A 118 -19.42 10.44 -12.09
C VAL A 118 -20.26 10.95 -13.26
N GLN A 119 -21.02 10.06 -13.92
CA GLN A 119 -21.85 10.40 -15.10
C GLN A 119 -23.17 11.10 -14.77
N SER A 120 -23.82 10.75 -13.66
CA SER A 120 -25.22 11.12 -13.38
C SER A 120 -25.42 12.53 -12.82
N GLN A 121 -24.34 13.26 -12.52
CA GLN A 121 -24.42 14.56 -11.85
C GLN A 121 -24.25 15.72 -12.85
N ILE A 122 -25.11 16.75 -12.74
CA ILE A 122 -25.04 17.99 -13.54
C ILE A 122 -23.70 18.71 -13.30
N GLU A 123 -23.25 18.73 -12.03
CA GLU A 123 -21.88 19.04 -11.64
C GLU A 123 -21.19 17.74 -11.26
N PRO A 124 -20.30 17.22 -12.11
CA PRO A 124 -19.67 15.96 -11.84
C PRO A 124 -18.86 15.97 -10.53
N VAL A 125 -19.06 14.95 -9.70
CA VAL A 125 -18.40 14.82 -8.39
C VAL A 125 -17.38 13.70 -8.46
N ASN A 126 -16.13 14.02 -8.15
CA ASN A 126 -15.06 13.03 -8.05
C ASN A 126 -15.44 11.90 -7.08
N GLN A 127 -15.14 10.67 -7.47
CA GLN A 127 -15.44 9.50 -6.66
C GLN A 127 -14.15 8.86 -6.14
N SER A 128 -14.26 8.07 -5.07
CA SER A 128 -13.15 7.25 -4.59
C SER A 128 -13.63 5.88 -4.12
N ILE A 129 -12.81 4.87 -4.38
CA ILE A 129 -12.95 3.51 -3.86
C ILE A 129 -11.79 3.28 -2.89
N ILE A 130 -12.14 2.96 -1.65
CA ILE A 130 -11.18 2.65 -0.59
C ILE A 130 -11.15 1.13 -0.43
N VAL A 131 -9.97 0.53 -0.63
CA VAL A 131 -9.77 -0.90 -0.45
C VAL A 131 -9.04 -1.12 0.88
N SER A 132 -9.76 -1.57 1.90
CA SER A 132 -9.24 -1.79 3.25
C SER A 132 -9.12 -3.28 3.59
N GLY A 133 -8.26 -3.59 4.57
CA GLY A 133 -8.03 -4.95 5.05
C GLY A 133 -6.62 -5.14 5.60
N GLU A 134 -6.43 -6.19 6.39
CA GLU A 134 -5.12 -6.56 6.93
C GLU A 134 -4.10 -6.90 5.83
N SER A 135 -2.81 -6.98 6.20
CA SER A 135 -1.77 -7.40 5.25
C SER A 135 -2.08 -8.79 4.67
N GLY A 136 -1.93 -8.95 3.36
CA GLY A 136 -2.28 -10.19 2.64
C GLY A 136 -3.76 -10.36 2.23
N ALA A 137 -4.65 -9.44 2.61
CA ALA A 137 -6.09 -9.57 2.31
C ALA A 137 -6.49 -9.38 0.82
N GLY A 138 -5.55 -9.11 -0.10
CA GLY A 138 -5.84 -8.95 -1.53
C GLY A 138 -6.19 -7.51 -1.97
N LYS A 139 -5.78 -6.50 -1.19
CA LYS A 139 -6.05 -5.07 -1.50
C LYS A 139 -5.49 -4.63 -2.85
N THR A 140 -4.18 -4.80 -3.05
CA THR A 140 -3.50 -4.43 -4.30
C THR A 140 -4.03 -5.20 -5.51
N TRP A 141 -4.40 -6.47 -5.33
CA TRP A 141 -5.05 -7.26 -6.38
C TRP A 141 -6.41 -6.68 -6.78
N THR A 142 -7.23 -6.32 -5.80
CA THR A 142 -8.54 -5.68 -6.02
C THR A 142 -8.38 -4.34 -6.75
N SER A 143 -7.42 -3.50 -6.36
CA SER A 143 -7.11 -2.24 -7.06
C SER A 143 -6.69 -2.45 -8.51
N ARG A 144 -5.92 -3.51 -8.81
CA ARG A 144 -5.59 -3.89 -10.20
C ARG A 144 -6.82 -4.31 -10.98
N CYS A 145 -7.74 -5.07 -10.37
CA CYS A 145 -8.99 -5.48 -11.02
C CYS A 145 -9.90 -4.29 -11.34
N LEU A 146 -10.01 -3.33 -10.41
CA LEU A 146 -10.73 -2.06 -10.63
C LEU A 146 -10.14 -1.29 -11.80
N MET A 147 -8.80 -1.21 -11.87
CA MET A 147 -8.13 -0.53 -12.98
C MET A 147 -8.46 -1.17 -14.33
N LYS A 148 -8.37 -2.51 -14.43
CA LYS A 148 -8.70 -3.25 -15.65
C LYS A 148 -10.15 -3.04 -16.09
N PHE A 149 -11.07 -3.02 -15.12
CA PHE A 149 -12.47 -2.71 -15.39
C PHE A 149 -12.61 -1.33 -16.03
N TYR A 150 -12.04 -0.29 -15.44
CA TYR A 150 -12.11 1.07 -15.98
C TYR A 150 -11.43 1.21 -17.35
N ALA A 151 -10.29 0.56 -17.56
CA ALA A 151 -9.64 0.53 -18.87
C ALA A 151 -10.54 -0.13 -19.94
N THR A 152 -11.29 -1.16 -19.56
CA THR A 152 -12.20 -1.87 -20.47
C THR A 152 -13.45 -1.05 -20.81
N VAL A 153 -14.05 -0.37 -19.83
CA VAL A 153 -15.36 0.31 -20.01
C VAL A 153 -15.25 1.79 -20.39
N ALA A 154 -14.13 2.45 -20.06
CA ALA A 154 -13.87 3.84 -20.40
C ALA A 154 -13.08 3.99 -21.72
N ALA A 155 -12.93 2.90 -22.48
CA ALA A 155 -12.39 2.89 -23.83
C ALA A 155 -13.36 3.57 -24.82
N SER A 156 -12.83 4.26 -25.83
CA SER A 156 -13.63 4.93 -26.84
C SER A 156 -14.16 3.95 -27.89
N THR A 157 -15.48 3.85 -28.01
CA THR A 157 -16.12 3.02 -29.05
C THR A 157 -15.96 3.58 -30.47
N THR A 158 -15.62 4.86 -30.60
CA THR A 158 -15.59 5.59 -31.89
C THR A 158 -14.20 6.00 -32.34
N SER A 159 -13.18 5.94 -31.47
CA SER A 159 -11.82 6.38 -31.78
C SER A 159 -10.79 5.28 -31.48
N PRO A 160 -10.18 4.67 -32.52
CA PRO A 160 -9.08 3.71 -32.34
C PRO A 160 -7.91 4.29 -31.54
N LYS A 161 -7.60 5.58 -31.75
CA LYS A 161 -6.55 6.30 -31.01
C LYS A 161 -6.88 6.47 -29.52
N GLY A 162 -8.16 6.58 -29.17
CA GLY A 162 -8.60 6.62 -27.78
C GLY A 162 -8.34 5.30 -27.07
N ASN A 163 -8.56 4.18 -27.75
CA ASN A 163 -8.33 2.85 -27.19
C ASN A 163 -6.83 2.57 -26.97
N GLU A 164 -5.98 2.93 -27.93
CA GLU A 164 -4.52 2.85 -27.76
C GLU A 164 -4.02 3.69 -26.56
N MET A 165 -4.63 4.86 -26.32
CA MET A 165 -4.31 5.69 -25.16
C MET A 165 -4.71 5.01 -23.85
N VAL A 166 -5.92 4.44 -23.78
CA VAL A 166 -6.40 3.74 -22.58
C VAL A 166 -5.56 2.51 -22.27
N GLU A 167 -5.25 1.69 -23.28
CA GLU A 167 -4.35 0.54 -23.14
C GLU A 167 -2.94 0.97 -22.70
N ARG A 168 -2.44 2.10 -23.21
CA ARG A 168 -1.16 2.66 -22.77
C ARG A 168 -1.22 3.08 -21.30
N ILE A 169 -2.26 3.78 -20.86
CA ILE A 169 -2.41 4.21 -19.45
C ILE A 169 -2.50 2.98 -18.54
N GLU A 170 -3.34 2.00 -18.90
CA GLU A 170 -3.47 0.74 -18.18
C GLU A 170 -2.11 0.05 -18.03
N ARG A 171 -1.43 -0.18 -19.16
CA ARG A 171 -0.12 -0.83 -19.18
C ARG A 171 0.90 -0.07 -18.33
N ARG A 172 0.96 1.26 -18.40
CA ARG A 172 1.93 2.07 -17.64
C ARG A 172 1.73 2.00 -16.13
N VAL A 173 0.48 2.03 -15.66
CA VAL A 173 0.18 1.88 -14.22
C VAL A 173 0.35 0.44 -13.77
N LEU A 174 0.06 -0.56 -14.61
CA LEU A 174 0.29 -1.95 -14.27
C LEU A 174 1.79 -2.28 -14.23
N ASP A 175 2.57 -1.80 -15.19
CA ASP A 175 4.03 -1.93 -15.31
C ASP A 175 4.78 -1.16 -14.22
N SER A 176 4.13 -0.20 -13.55
CA SER A 176 4.74 0.49 -12.41
C SER A 176 4.74 -0.36 -11.13
N ASN A 177 3.86 -1.36 -11.01
CA ASN A 177 3.78 -2.16 -9.79
C ASN A 177 5.08 -2.92 -9.49
N PRO A 178 5.75 -3.63 -10.42
CA PRO A 178 7.02 -4.29 -10.11
C PRO A 178 8.11 -3.35 -9.59
N VAL A 179 8.13 -2.09 -10.04
CA VAL A 179 9.07 -1.07 -9.53
C VAL A 179 8.63 -0.61 -8.14
N MET A 180 7.36 -0.24 -7.96
CA MET A 180 6.87 0.22 -6.67
C MET A 180 6.93 -0.88 -5.59
N GLU A 181 6.69 -2.14 -5.95
CA GLU A 181 6.82 -3.29 -5.05
C GLU A 181 8.29 -3.56 -4.71
N ALA A 182 9.20 -3.53 -5.69
CA ALA A 182 10.62 -3.70 -5.41
C ALA A 182 11.15 -2.65 -4.41
N PHE A 183 10.78 -1.38 -4.59
CA PHE A 183 11.28 -0.27 -3.78
C PHE A 183 10.41 0.07 -2.55
N GLY A 184 9.18 -0.44 -2.47
CA GLY A 184 8.21 -0.04 -1.45
C GLY A 184 7.61 -1.21 -0.66
N ASN A 185 7.83 -2.46 -1.08
CA ASN A 185 7.39 -3.63 -0.34
C ASN A 185 8.58 -4.32 0.36
N ALA A 186 8.26 -5.05 1.42
CA ALA A 186 9.20 -5.86 2.16
C ALA A 186 8.54 -7.11 2.74
N CYS A 187 9.37 -8.10 3.06
CA CYS A 187 8.96 -9.27 3.81
C CYS A 187 8.85 -8.93 5.31
N THR A 188 7.64 -9.09 5.85
CA THR A 188 7.33 -8.98 7.28
C THR A 188 7.05 -10.37 7.87
N LEU A 189 6.74 -10.43 9.16
CA LEU A 189 6.37 -11.69 9.83
C LEU A 189 5.11 -12.36 9.24
N ARG A 190 4.16 -11.58 8.69
CA ARG A 190 2.85 -12.09 8.25
C ARG A 190 2.67 -12.12 6.73
N ASN A 191 3.49 -11.39 5.99
CA ASN A 191 3.36 -11.26 4.55
C ASN A 191 4.75 -11.09 3.90
N ASN A 192 5.08 -11.94 2.94
CA ASN A 192 6.35 -11.90 2.25
C ASN A 192 6.48 -10.69 1.31
N ASN A 193 5.37 -10.11 0.84
CA ASN A 193 5.34 -8.96 -0.08
C ASN A 193 4.39 -7.87 0.46
N SER A 194 4.70 -7.33 1.65
CA SER A 194 3.86 -6.33 2.31
C SER A 194 4.22 -4.92 1.84
N SER A 195 3.23 -4.17 1.34
CA SER A 195 3.42 -2.75 1.04
C SER A 195 3.73 -1.95 2.30
N ARG A 196 4.80 -1.16 2.24
CA ARG A 196 5.28 -0.28 3.32
C ARG A 196 5.13 1.21 2.96
N PHE A 197 4.14 1.51 2.12
CA PHE A 197 3.69 2.85 1.74
C PHE A 197 2.22 2.77 1.33
N GLY A 198 1.51 3.90 1.39
CA GLY A 198 0.15 4.04 0.85
C GLY A 198 0.19 4.53 -0.59
N LYS A 199 -0.72 4.04 -1.43
CA LYS A 199 -0.83 4.36 -2.85
C LYS A 199 -2.24 4.87 -3.18
N TYR A 200 -2.32 6.02 -3.83
CA TYR A 200 -3.56 6.59 -4.33
C TYR A 200 -3.46 6.82 -5.83
N ILE A 201 -4.27 6.11 -6.61
CA ILE A 201 -4.29 6.20 -8.07
C ILE A 201 -5.51 7.01 -8.48
N GLN A 202 -5.33 8.12 -9.19
CA GLN A 202 -6.44 8.89 -9.76
C GLN A 202 -6.55 8.55 -11.23
N LEU A 203 -7.69 7.97 -11.63
CA LEU A 203 -8.05 7.73 -13.02
C LEU A 203 -8.83 8.94 -13.52
N GLN A 204 -8.29 9.67 -14.49
CA GLN A 204 -8.84 10.94 -14.96
C GLN A 204 -9.73 10.73 -16.17
N LEU A 205 -10.95 11.26 -16.09
CA LEU A 205 -11.99 11.12 -17.09
C LEU A 205 -12.31 12.47 -17.75
N ASN A 206 -12.52 12.45 -19.07
CA ASN A 206 -13.04 13.60 -19.79
C ASN A 206 -14.58 13.71 -19.65
N ARG A 207 -15.16 14.76 -20.24
CA ARG A 207 -16.63 14.98 -20.22
C ARG A 207 -17.43 13.87 -20.89
N SER A 208 -16.80 13.11 -21.79
CA SER A 208 -17.39 11.94 -22.45
C SER A 208 -17.14 10.64 -21.68
N GLN A 209 -16.64 10.72 -20.44
CA GLN A 209 -16.33 9.58 -19.55
C GLN A 209 -15.21 8.65 -20.06
N HIS A 210 -14.43 9.08 -21.05
CA HIS A 210 -13.27 8.29 -21.47
C HIS A 210 -12.08 8.55 -20.56
N LEU A 211 -11.30 7.50 -20.30
CA LEU A 211 -10.05 7.59 -19.55
C LEU A 211 -9.00 8.32 -20.39
N THR A 212 -8.54 9.48 -19.91
CA THR A 212 -7.58 10.32 -20.63
C THR A 212 -6.20 10.35 -20.00
N SER A 213 -6.10 10.10 -18.70
CA SER A 213 -4.83 10.13 -17.97
C SER A 213 -4.98 9.42 -16.62
N ALA A 214 -3.87 9.17 -15.95
CA ALA A 214 -3.86 8.75 -14.56
C ALA A 214 -2.70 9.40 -13.79
N SER A 215 -2.82 9.48 -12.46
CA SER A 215 -1.74 9.90 -11.58
C SER A 215 -1.64 8.99 -10.37
N ILE A 216 -0.44 8.84 -9.85
CA ILE A 216 -0.13 8.05 -8.67
C ILE A 216 0.45 8.98 -7.61
N GLN A 217 -0.15 8.97 -6.43
CA GLN A 217 0.35 9.64 -5.24
C GLN A 217 0.72 8.59 -4.19
N THR A 218 1.84 8.80 -3.51
CA THR A 218 2.33 7.90 -2.46
C THR A 218 2.43 8.62 -1.14
N PHE A 219 2.17 7.89 -0.05
CA PHE A 219 2.17 8.44 1.30
C PHE A 219 2.89 7.50 2.27
N LEU A 220 3.55 8.06 3.29
CA LEU A 220 4.04 7.33 4.46
C LEU A 220 4.91 6.10 4.12
N LEU A 221 5.89 6.27 3.24
CA LEU A 221 6.94 5.27 3.05
C LEU A 221 7.63 5.02 4.41
N GLU A 222 7.72 3.75 4.83
CA GLU A 222 8.42 3.31 6.04
C GLU A 222 9.94 3.40 5.86
N LYS A 223 10.45 4.62 5.65
CA LYS A 223 11.87 4.88 5.37
C LYS A 223 12.80 4.35 6.44
N THR A 224 12.34 4.20 7.69
CA THR A 224 13.14 3.62 8.77
C THR A 224 13.53 2.18 8.51
N ARG A 225 12.74 1.44 7.71
CA ARG A 225 13.09 0.10 7.22
C ARG A 225 14.41 0.05 6.48
N VAL A 226 14.89 1.15 5.89
CA VAL A 226 16.20 1.18 5.23
C VAL A 226 17.34 0.87 6.20
N ALA A 227 17.26 1.39 7.42
CA ALA A 227 18.35 1.33 8.40
C ALA A 227 18.07 0.36 9.57
N TYR A 228 16.84 -0.12 9.72
CA TYR A 228 16.45 -1.04 10.79
C TYR A 228 15.37 -2.00 10.31
N GLN A 229 15.52 -3.28 10.64
CA GLN A 229 14.51 -4.31 10.38
C GLN A 229 14.32 -5.13 11.64
N ALA A 230 13.07 -5.47 11.97
CA ALA A 230 12.78 -6.35 13.10
C ALA A 230 13.34 -7.77 12.86
N PRO A 231 13.57 -8.57 13.92
CA PRO A 231 14.00 -9.96 13.77
C PRO A 231 13.11 -10.74 12.80
N CYS A 232 13.73 -11.56 11.94
CA CYS A 232 13.07 -12.34 10.89
C CYS A 232 12.40 -11.54 9.76
N GLU A 233 12.48 -10.21 9.75
CA GLU A 233 12.04 -9.38 8.63
C GLU A 233 13.18 -9.07 7.67
N ARG A 234 12.83 -8.61 6.47
CA ARG A 234 13.79 -8.14 5.46
C ARG A 234 13.67 -6.62 5.25
N ASN A 235 14.73 -6.06 4.66
CA ASN A 235 14.67 -4.73 4.06
C ASN A 235 13.81 -4.75 2.79
N PHE A 236 13.68 -3.62 2.09
CA PHE A 236 12.98 -3.54 0.80
C PHE A 236 13.53 -4.55 -0.21
N HIS A 237 12.66 -5.15 -1.02
CA HIS A 237 13.03 -6.22 -1.95
C HIS A 237 14.17 -5.84 -2.89
N ILE A 238 14.22 -4.58 -3.34
CA ILE A 238 15.22 -4.10 -4.28
C ILE A 238 16.66 -4.35 -3.81
N PHE A 239 16.95 -4.26 -2.50
CA PHE A 239 18.30 -4.54 -1.97
C PHE A 239 18.71 -6.01 -2.19
N TYR A 240 17.75 -6.92 -2.12
CA TYR A 240 17.98 -8.35 -2.34
C TYR A 240 17.98 -8.69 -3.82
N GLN A 241 17.11 -8.05 -4.61
CA GLN A 241 17.09 -8.18 -6.06
C GLN A 241 18.45 -7.78 -6.67
N ILE A 242 19.02 -6.62 -6.30
CA ILE A 242 20.34 -6.21 -6.84
C ILE A 242 21.46 -7.14 -6.34
N THR A 243 21.40 -7.61 -5.08
CA THR A 243 22.47 -8.46 -4.53
C THR A 243 22.40 -9.89 -5.03
N LYS A 244 21.23 -10.41 -5.40
CA LYS A 244 21.07 -11.76 -5.98
C LYS A 244 21.15 -11.75 -7.50
N GLY A 245 20.50 -10.78 -8.16
CA GLY A 245 20.36 -10.70 -9.61
C GLY A 245 21.51 -10.05 -10.37
N ALA A 246 22.44 -9.34 -9.71
CA ALA A 246 23.55 -8.68 -10.41
C ALA A 246 24.46 -9.66 -11.17
N THR A 247 24.85 -9.27 -12.38
CA THR A 247 25.90 -9.93 -13.17
C THR A 247 27.28 -9.77 -12.51
N LYS A 248 28.28 -10.55 -12.94
CA LYS A 248 29.66 -10.42 -12.42
C LYS A 248 30.24 -9.03 -12.61
N LYS A 249 29.94 -8.38 -13.75
CA LYS A 249 30.39 -7.01 -14.07
C LYS A 249 29.72 -5.99 -13.14
N GLU A 250 28.40 -6.06 -13.03
CA GLU A 250 27.62 -5.18 -12.15
C GLU A 250 28.05 -5.32 -10.70
N ARG A 251 28.31 -6.54 -10.20
CA ARG A 251 28.82 -6.74 -8.83
C ARG A 251 30.15 -6.05 -8.58
N ALA A 252 31.06 -6.10 -9.55
CA ALA A 252 32.35 -5.42 -9.45
C ALA A 252 32.20 -3.89 -9.50
N GLU A 253 31.26 -3.39 -10.30
CA GLU A 253 30.95 -1.97 -10.44
C GLU A 253 30.23 -1.41 -9.20
N TRP A 254 29.27 -2.14 -8.65
CA TRP A 254 28.46 -1.78 -7.48
C TRP A 254 29.13 -2.15 -6.15
N LYS A 255 30.31 -2.78 -6.21
CA LYS A 255 31.05 -3.25 -5.02
C LYS A 255 30.24 -4.22 -4.15
N LEU A 256 29.39 -5.04 -4.79
CA LEU A 256 28.56 -6.07 -4.15
C LEU A 256 29.19 -7.45 -4.35
N HIS A 257 30.38 -7.64 -3.78
CA HIS A 257 31.13 -8.89 -3.87
C HIS A 257 30.36 -10.06 -3.22
N LYS A 258 30.51 -11.27 -3.78
CA LYS A 258 29.88 -12.47 -3.19
C LYS A 258 30.44 -12.72 -1.79
N GLY A 259 29.57 -13.00 -0.83
CA GLY A 259 29.95 -13.21 0.57
C GLY A 259 30.18 -11.94 1.37
N ALA A 260 30.00 -10.75 0.78
CA ALA A 260 29.98 -9.51 1.55
C ALA A 260 28.78 -9.51 2.51
N ASN A 261 29.03 -9.12 3.76
CA ASN A 261 27.99 -8.98 4.77
C ASN A 261 27.59 -7.51 4.90
N PHE A 262 26.30 -7.23 4.88
CA PHE A 262 25.77 -5.87 5.01
C PHE A 262 24.76 -5.83 6.15
N PHE A 263 24.93 -4.91 7.11
CA PHE A 263 24.04 -4.83 8.27
C PHE A 263 22.59 -4.53 7.89
N TRP A 264 22.37 -3.76 6.83
CA TRP A 264 21.03 -3.43 6.32
C TRP A 264 20.50 -4.44 5.29
N LEU A 265 21.09 -5.64 5.21
CA LEU A 265 20.62 -6.74 4.38
C LEU A 265 20.44 -8.02 5.22
N PRO A 266 19.61 -8.01 6.28
CA PRO A 266 19.42 -9.18 7.12
C PRO A 266 18.67 -10.30 6.39
N ASN A 267 18.84 -11.53 6.85
CA ASN A 267 18.18 -12.73 6.34
C ASN A 267 18.32 -12.93 4.80
N PRO A 268 19.52 -12.74 4.20
CA PRO A 268 19.70 -12.85 2.75
C PRO A 268 19.49 -14.26 2.20
N GLU A 269 19.58 -15.29 3.04
CA GLU A 269 19.36 -16.70 2.73
C GLU A 269 17.90 -17.05 2.44
N LYS A 270 16.94 -16.20 2.85
CA LYS A 270 15.53 -16.40 2.52
C LYS A 270 15.30 -16.08 1.04
N ASP A 271 15.08 -17.11 0.23
CA ASP A 271 14.71 -16.99 -1.17
C ASP A 271 13.20 -16.75 -1.31
N LEU A 272 12.88 -15.63 -1.94
CA LEU A 272 11.51 -15.18 -2.20
C LEU A 272 11.29 -15.02 -3.70
N GLU A 273 10.05 -15.22 -4.17
CA GLU A 273 9.71 -14.98 -5.59
C GLU A 273 9.95 -13.51 -5.98
N GLU A 274 9.76 -12.60 -5.02
CA GLU A 274 9.99 -11.16 -5.15
C GLU A 274 11.48 -10.79 -5.36
N ASP A 275 12.42 -11.74 -5.25
CA ASP A 275 13.85 -11.51 -5.50
C ASP A 275 14.21 -11.49 -7.00
N CYS A 276 13.23 -11.66 -7.89
CA CYS A 276 13.44 -11.67 -9.34
C CYS A 276 13.79 -10.29 -9.91
N PHE A 277 15.10 -9.99 -10.00
CA PHE A 277 15.60 -8.69 -10.46
C PHE A 277 15.27 -8.34 -11.92
N GLY A 278 15.18 -9.35 -12.79
CA GLY A 278 14.88 -9.15 -14.22
C GLY A 278 13.54 -8.43 -14.43
N VAL A 279 12.50 -8.85 -13.70
CA VAL A 279 11.17 -8.26 -13.78
C VAL A 279 11.19 -6.76 -13.44
N THR A 280 11.93 -6.37 -12.41
CA THR A 280 12.07 -4.96 -12.02
C THR A 280 12.86 -4.17 -13.06
N ARG A 281 13.94 -4.71 -13.63
CA ARG A 281 14.72 -4.03 -14.69
C ARG A 281 13.90 -3.81 -15.96
N ASP A 282 13.15 -4.82 -16.38
CA ASP A 282 12.31 -4.76 -17.57
C ASP A 282 11.17 -3.75 -17.36
N ALA A 283 10.55 -3.75 -16.18
CA ALA A 283 9.55 -2.76 -15.81
C ALA A 283 10.10 -1.32 -15.80
N MET A 284 11.29 -1.11 -15.21
CA MET A 284 11.99 0.19 -15.24
C MET A 284 12.25 0.65 -16.68
N PHE A 285 12.68 -0.25 -17.56
CA PHE A 285 12.91 0.06 -18.97
C PHE A 285 11.60 0.46 -19.67
N HIS A 286 10.53 -0.30 -19.47
CA HIS A 286 9.22 0.03 -20.03
C HIS A 286 8.74 1.40 -19.59
N LEU A 287 8.97 1.78 -18.32
CA LEU A 287 8.63 3.10 -17.78
C LEU A 287 9.51 4.26 -18.29
N GLY A 288 10.52 3.99 -19.12
CA GLY A 288 11.40 5.00 -19.69
C GLY A 288 12.69 5.25 -18.89
N ILE A 289 13.00 4.40 -17.90
CA ILE A 289 14.27 4.45 -17.17
C ILE A 289 15.29 3.61 -17.93
N ASP A 290 16.17 4.26 -18.67
CA ASP A 290 17.18 3.59 -19.48
C ASP A 290 18.23 2.84 -18.64
N CYS A 291 19.03 1.97 -19.31
CA CYS A 291 20.04 1.16 -18.64
C CYS A 291 21.10 1.97 -17.87
N SER A 292 21.42 3.19 -18.34
CA SER A 292 22.40 4.06 -17.70
C SER A 292 21.86 4.60 -16.37
N THR A 293 20.61 5.07 -16.40
CA THR A 293 19.88 5.59 -15.24
C THR A 293 19.59 4.48 -14.24
N GLN A 294 19.18 3.29 -14.72
CA GLN A 294 19.05 2.09 -13.88
C GLN A 294 20.36 1.79 -13.14
N ASN A 295 21.49 1.79 -13.85
CA ASN A 295 22.80 1.55 -13.23
C ASN A 295 23.15 2.58 -12.15
N ASN A 296 22.81 3.85 -12.35
CA ASN A 296 23.01 4.90 -11.34
C ASN A 296 22.14 4.68 -10.10
N ILE A 297 20.88 4.29 -10.28
CA ILE A 297 19.97 3.93 -9.17
C ILE A 297 20.56 2.76 -8.36
N PHE A 298 21.04 1.72 -9.04
CA PHE A 298 21.62 0.56 -8.37
C PHE A 298 22.94 0.88 -7.65
N LYS A 299 23.75 1.81 -8.18
CA LYS A 299 24.93 2.36 -7.47
C LYS A 299 24.54 3.10 -6.19
N VAL A 300 23.47 3.90 -6.22
CA VAL A 300 22.96 4.58 -5.03
C VAL A 300 22.55 3.56 -3.98
N LEU A 301 21.77 2.54 -4.35
CA LEU A 301 21.34 1.48 -3.43
C LEU A 301 22.52 0.69 -2.85
N ALA A 302 23.51 0.34 -3.67
CA ALA A 302 24.73 -0.30 -3.19
C ALA A 302 25.50 0.62 -2.23
N GLY A 303 25.59 1.92 -2.54
CA GLY A 303 26.17 2.92 -1.67
C GLY A 303 25.48 2.99 -0.30
N LEU A 304 24.15 2.83 -0.25
CA LEU A 304 23.42 2.73 1.02
C LEU A 304 23.78 1.47 1.81
N LEU A 305 23.95 0.31 1.16
CA LEU A 305 24.39 -0.90 1.86
C LEU A 305 25.78 -0.73 2.47
N HIS A 306 26.72 -0.13 1.73
CA HIS A 306 28.06 0.18 2.26
C HIS A 306 28.00 1.23 3.38
N LEU A 307 27.14 2.24 3.25
CA LEU A 307 26.93 3.26 4.28
C LEU A 307 26.52 2.62 5.61
N GLY A 308 25.64 1.62 5.59
CA GLY A 308 25.18 0.90 6.78
C GLY A 308 26.29 0.17 7.54
N ASN A 309 27.39 -0.17 6.87
CA ASN A 309 28.55 -0.83 7.48
C ASN A 309 29.56 0.13 8.12
N ILE A 310 29.35 1.44 8.03
CA ILE A 310 30.24 2.42 8.67
C ILE A 310 29.94 2.45 10.17
N GLN A 311 30.83 1.84 10.96
CA GLN A 311 30.80 1.85 12.43
C GLN A 311 31.79 2.88 12.98
N PHE A 312 31.49 3.45 14.14
CA PHE A 312 32.28 4.51 14.77
C PHE A 312 32.86 4.05 16.10
N SER A 313 34.13 4.37 16.32
CA SER A 313 34.81 4.11 17.58
C SER A 313 34.28 5.01 18.70
N SER A 314 34.33 4.55 19.95
CA SER A 314 34.08 5.41 21.11
C SER A 314 35.14 6.51 21.19
N SER A 315 34.72 7.77 21.26
CA SER A 315 35.64 8.90 21.42
C SER A 315 36.31 8.88 22.79
N ILE A 316 37.64 9.00 22.83
CA ILE A 316 38.42 9.18 24.06
C ILE A 316 38.23 10.62 24.61
N ASP A 317 37.98 11.58 23.71
CA ASP A 317 37.71 12.99 24.01
C ASP A 317 36.49 13.46 23.19
N GLU A 318 35.43 13.91 23.88
CA GLU A 318 34.21 14.43 23.26
C GLU A 318 34.43 15.75 22.47
N SER A 319 35.58 16.40 22.67
CA SER A 319 35.98 17.59 21.91
C SER A 319 36.50 17.26 20.50
N GLN A 320 36.77 15.98 20.21
CA GLN A 320 37.26 15.52 18.91
C GLN A 320 36.17 14.74 18.15
N PRO A 321 36.12 14.82 16.80
CA PRO A 321 35.12 14.09 16.04
C PRO A 321 35.40 12.57 16.05
N CYS A 322 34.38 11.76 16.34
CA CYS A 322 34.50 10.29 16.36
C CYS A 322 35.07 9.74 15.06
N GLU A 323 36.10 8.89 15.14
CA GLU A 323 36.68 8.24 13.96
C GLU A 323 35.90 6.97 13.60
N PRO A 324 35.79 6.63 12.30
CA PRO A 324 35.31 5.33 11.89
C PRO A 324 36.30 4.23 12.35
N GLU A 325 35.77 3.06 12.67
CA GLU A 325 36.58 1.86 12.95
C GLU A 325 37.48 1.50 11.75
N ASP A 326 38.57 0.78 11.98
CA ASP A 326 39.56 0.52 10.93
C ASP A 326 39.00 -0.29 9.76
N ASP A 327 38.10 -1.23 10.04
CA ASP A 327 37.35 -2.00 9.04
C ASP A 327 36.27 -1.15 8.33
N ALA A 328 35.74 -0.13 9.00
CA ALA A 328 34.75 0.83 8.47
C ALA A 328 35.33 1.79 7.41
N LYS A 329 36.65 2.08 7.44
CA LYS A 329 37.30 3.03 6.50
C LYS A 329 37.13 2.63 5.02
N GLY A 330 37.14 1.33 4.72
CA GLY A 330 36.89 0.83 3.36
C GLY A 330 35.47 1.11 2.87
N PHE A 331 34.49 0.99 3.77
CA PHE A 331 33.08 1.27 3.51
C PHE A 331 32.82 2.77 3.31
N VAL A 332 33.52 3.65 4.04
CA VAL A 332 33.47 5.12 3.83
C VAL A 332 33.88 5.47 2.40
N LYS A 333 35.05 4.99 1.97
CA LYS A 333 35.56 5.25 0.62
C LYS A 333 34.63 4.70 -0.46
N THR A 334 34.15 3.48 -0.27
CA THR A 334 33.24 2.83 -1.23
C THR A 334 31.90 3.57 -1.33
N THR A 335 31.34 3.99 -0.20
CA THR A 335 30.11 4.80 -0.17
C THR A 335 30.30 6.11 -0.92
N ALA A 336 31.39 6.83 -0.64
CA ALA A 336 31.72 8.09 -1.29
C ALA A 336 31.88 7.94 -2.82
N ASP A 337 32.60 6.90 -3.27
CA ASP A 337 32.81 6.59 -4.69
C ASP A 337 31.50 6.27 -5.44
N LEU A 338 30.58 5.54 -4.79
CA LEU A 338 29.29 5.14 -5.36
C LEU A 338 28.28 6.29 -5.39
N LEU A 339 28.23 7.10 -4.33
CA LEU A 339 27.35 8.27 -4.22
C LEU A 339 27.92 9.54 -4.89
N LYS A 340 29.13 9.45 -5.47
CA LYS A 340 29.80 10.55 -6.18
C LYS A 340 30.01 11.78 -5.31
N MET A 341 30.53 11.58 -4.11
CA MET A 341 30.93 12.62 -3.18
C MET A 341 32.31 12.35 -2.60
N SER A 342 32.94 13.33 -1.94
CA SER A 342 34.21 13.09 -1.28
C SER A 342 34.04 12.30 0.02
N ALA A 343 35.06 11.51 0.37
CA ALA A 343 35.04 10.75 1.63
C ALA A 343 35.12 11.70 2.84
N GLU A 344 35.82 12.83 2.67
CA GLU A 344 36.00 13.87 3.65
C GLU A 344 34.67 14.58 3.96
N GLU A 345 33.91 14.99 2.92
CA GLU A 345 32.59 15.62 3.11
C GLU A 345 31.58 14.65 3.72
N LEU A 346 31.63 13.36 3.33
CA LEU A 346 30.78 12.33 3.93
C LEU A 346 31.09 12.20 5.43
N LEU A 347 32.37 12.07 5.80
CA LEU A 347 32.78 11.97 7.20
C LEU A 347 32.43 13.23 8.00
N GLU A 348 32.66 14.42 7.44
CA GLU A 348 32.27 15.68 8.08
C GLU A 348 30.75 15.72 8.33
N THR A 349 29.95 15.31 7.35
CA THR A 349 28.48 15.27 7.44
C THR A 349 28.00 14.29 8.52
N LEU A 350 28.69 13.17 8.72
CA LEU A 350 28.32 12.17 9.73
C LEU A 350 28.81 12.56 11.13
N ARG A 351 29.98 13.18 11.24
CA ARG A 351 30.71 13.39 12.51
C ARG A 351 30.60 14.78 13.10
N ILE A 352 30.19 15.79 12.33
CA ILE A 352 30.20 17.19 12.77
C ILE A 352 28.81 17.81 12.62
N ARG A 353 28.23 18.28 13.71
CA ARG A 353 26.96 19.02 13.73
C ARG A 353 27.22 20.50 13.55
N THR A 354 26.66 21.06 12.48
CA THR A 354 26.65 22.50 12.24
C THR A 354 25.42 23.11 12.92
N ILE A 355 25.63 24.05 13.83
CA ILE A 355 24.57 24.74 14.57
C ILE A 355 24.65 26.23 14.21
N THR A 356 23.59 26.74 13.60
CA THR A 356 23.45 28.17 13.32
C THR A 356 22.60 28.80 14.43
N ALA A 357 23.15 29.76 15.17
CA ALA A 357 22.48 30.38 16.31
C ALA A 357 22.66 31.90 16.38
N GLY A 358 21.69 32.56 17.01
CA GLY A 358 21.67 34.01 17.24
C GLY A 358 21.21 34.85 16.04
N LYS A 359 20.95 36.15 16.29
CA LYS A 359 20.47 37.11 15.27
C LYS A 359 21.47 37.33 14.13
N GLN A 360 22.75 37.06 14.37
CA GLN A 360 23.84 37.21 13.39
C GLN A 360 24.16 35.92 12.61
N GLN A 361 23.36 34.84 12.74
CA GLN A 361 23.58 33.57 12.03
C GLN A 361 25.00 32.99 12.23
N GLN A 362 25.54 33.05 13.46
CA GLN A 362 26.86 32.48 13.75
C GLN A 362 26.80 30.95 13.63
N VAL A 363 27.81 30.38 12.97
CA VAL A 363 27.88 28.95 12.64
C VAL A 363 28.90 28.26 13.56
N PHE A 364 28.43 27.34 14.38
CA PHE A 364 29.27 26.53 15.28
C PHE A 364 29.37 25.10 14.75
N LYS A 365 30.58 24.54 14.72
CA LYS A 365 30.82 23.13 14.40
C LYS A 365 31.05 22.35 15.71
N LYS A 366 30.15 21.42 16.01
CA LYS A 366 30.25 20.56 17.20
C LYS A 366 30.49 19.10 16.78
N PRO A 367 31.58 18.46 17.24
CA PRO A 367 31.76 17.01 17.13
C PRO A 367 30.57 16.21 17.67
N CYS A 368 30.23 15.13 16.99
CA CYS A 368 29.18 14.19 17.38
C CYS A 368 29.74 13.04 18.21
N SER A 369 28.93 12.57 19.17
CA SER A 369 29.17 11.30 19.85
C SER A 369 29.02 10.12 18.89
N ARG A 370 29.46 8.92 19.30
CA ARG A 370 29.27 7.69 18.51
C ARG A 370 27.80 7.48 18.12
N SER A 371 26.90 7.55 19.10
CA SER A 371 25.46 7.33 18.88
C SER A 371 24.85 8.40 17.96
N ASP A 372 25.31 9.65 18.06
CA ASP A 372 24.89 10.71 17.13
C ASP A 372 25.37 10.42 15.70
N CYS A 373 26.61 9.94 15.53
CA CYS A 373 27.15 9.59 14.21
C CYS A 373 26.35 8.45 13.56
N GLU A 374 26.04 7.40 14.33
CA GLU A 374 25.18 6.28 13.90
C GLU A 374 23.77 6.77 13.52
N THR A 375 23.15 7.59 14.37
CA THR A 375 21.83 8.17 14.09
C THR A 375 21.84 9.02 12.82
N ARG A 376 22.89 9.81 12.59
CA ARG A 376 23.03 10.66 11.40
C ARG A 376 23.26 9.84 10.13
N ARG A 377 24.07 8.79 10.20
CA ARG A 377 24.27 7.80 9.12
C ARG A 377 22.93 7.20 8.70
N ASP A 378 22.15 6.74 9.67
CA ASP A 378 20.84 6.16 9.43
C ASP A 378 19.86 7.20 8.86
N CYS A 379 19.88 8.43 9.36
CA CYS A 379 19.07 9.53 8.83
C CYS A 379 19.41 9.87 7.37
N LEU A 380 20.71 9.92 7.03
CA LEU A 380 21.17 10.18 5.67
C LEU A 380 20.64 9.11 4.71
N ALA A 381 20.77 7.83 5.08
CA ALA A 381 20.25 6.72 4.28
C ALA A 381 18.73 6.81 4.07
N LYS A 382 17.97 7.09 5.14
CA LYS A 382 16.51 7.27 5.09
C LYS A 382 16.11 8.40 4.14
N VAL A 383 16.85 9.51 4.14
CA VAL A 383 16.57 10.67 3.27
C VAL A 383 16.88 10.36 1.81
N ILE A 384 18.06 9.77 1.53
CA ILE A 384 18.45 9.40 0.16
C ILE A 384 17.44 8.43 -0.43
N TYR A 385 17.08 7.38 0.31
CA TYR A 385 16.12 6.38 -0.17
C TYR A 385 14.73 6.97 -0.40
N ALA A 386 14.23 7.81 0.52
CA ALA A 386 12.94 8.49 0.34
C ALA A 386 12.94 9.40 -0.89
N LYS A 387 14.02 10.15 -1.13
CA LYS A 387 14.15 11.00 -2.34
C LYS A 387 14.23 10.19 -3.62
N LEU A 388 14.91 9.04 -3.60
CA LEU A 388 14.94 8.12 -4.72
C LEU A 388 13.53 7.56 -5.02
N PHE A 389 12.78 7.19 -3.99
CA PHE A 389 11.41 6.72 -4.15
C PHE A 389 10.48 7.81 -4.70
N ASP A 390 10.53 9.03 -4.15
CA ASP A 390 9.77 10.18 -4.65
C ASP A 390 10.09 10.49 -6.13
N TRP A 391 11.37 10.37 -6.51
CA TRP A 391 11.81 10.55 -7.89
C TRP A 391 11.26 9.45 -8.80
N LEU A 392 11.29 8.18 -8.37
CA LEU A 392 10.69 7.07 -9.14
C LEU A 392 9.20 7.30 -9.38
N VAL A 393 8.46 7.77 -8.37
CA VAL A 393 7.03 8.08 -8.51
C VAL A 393 6.82 9.22 -9.51
N SER A 394 7.67 10.25 -9.50
CA SER A 394 7.62 11.33 -10.49
C SER A 394 7.83 10.80 -11.92
N VAL A 395 8.86 9.96 -12.14
CA VAL A 395 9.12 9.35 -13.45
C VAL A 395 7.96 8.48 -13.93
N ILE A 396 7.37 7.68 -13.02
CA ILE A 396 6.19 6.87 -13.33
C ILE A 396 5.04 7.78 -13.79
N ASN A 397 4.77 8.87 -13.08
CA ASN A 397 3.71 9.82 -13.45
C ASN A 397 3.98 10.50 -14.79
N GLU A 398 5.22 10.93 -15.06
CA GLU A 398 5.62 11.48 -16.36
C GLU A 398 5.39 10.48 -17.51
N SER A 399 5.57 9.18 -17.25
CA SER A 399 5.33 8.13 -18.24
C SER A 399 3.85 7.84 -18.52
N ILE A 400 2.97 8.14 -17.56
CA ILE A 400 1.50 7.93 -17.62
C ILE A 400 0.79 9.14 -18.23
N TYR A 401 1.31 10.34 -18.00
CA TYR A 401 0.63 11.60 -18.32
C TYR A 401 0.36 11.79 -19.83
N ALA A 402 -0.87 12.20 -20.14
CA ALA A 402 -1.26 12.75 -21.44
C ALA A 402 -1.72 14.21 -21.26
N ASP A 403 -1.46 15.07 -22.25
CA ASP A 403 -1.65 16.53 -22.18
C ASP A 403 -2.99 16.99 -21.54
N SER A 404 -2.88 18.00 -20.65
CA SER A 404 -3.85 18.33 -19.60
C SER A 404 -4.96 19.32 -19.94
N SER A 405 -5.29 19.55 -21.20
CA SER A 405 -6.19 20.67 -21.51
C SER A 405 -7.68 20.42 -21.27
N THR A 406 -8.13 19.19 -20.93
CA THR A 406 -9.58 18.87 -20.89
C THR A 406 -9.99 17.74 -19.93
N TRP A 407 -9.61 17.78 -18.65
CA TRP A 407 -10.18 16.84 -17.65
C TRP A 407 -11.43 17.40 -16.98
N GLY A 408 -12.41 16.52 -16.76
CA GLY A 408 -13.66 16.86 -16.06
C GLY A 408 -13.67 16.37 -14.62
N ASN A 409 -13.24 15.12 -14.39
CA ASN A 409 -13.33 14.42 -13.09
C ASN A 409 -12.28 13.33 -12.94
N PHE A 410 -12.22 12.73 -11.75
CA PHE A 410 -11.47 11.50 -11.53
C PHE A 410 -12.20 10.47 -10.66
N ILE A 411 -11.77 9.22 -10.80
CA ILE A 411 -12.04 8.12 -9.86
C ILE A 411 -10.74 7.80 -9.13
N GLY A 412 -10.75 7.96 -7.81
CA GLY A 412 -9.61 7.66 -6.94
C GLY A 412 -9.64 6.23 -6.43
N LEU A 413 -8.53 5.50 -6.52
CA LEU A 413 -8.35 4.18 -5.95
C LEU A 413 -7.33 4.29 -4.81
N LEU A 414 -7.79 4.09 -3.57
CA LEU A 414 -6.94 4.14 -2.39
C LEU A 414 -6.56 2.71 -1.96
N ASP A 415 -5.28 2.39 -2.09
CA ASP A 415 -4.63 1.16 -1.61
C ASP A 415 -3.67 1.53 -0.50
N VAL A 416 -4.10 1.34 0.75
CA VAL A 416 -3.29 1.63 1.94
C VAL A 416 -2.73 0.35 2.53
N TYR A 417 -1.59 0.46 3.21
CA TYR A 417 -1.08 -0.64 4.04
C TYR A 417 -2.13 -1.06 5.08
N GLY A 418 -2.10 -2.33 5.45
CA GLY A 418 -3.05 -2.88 6.42
C GLY A 418 -2.77 -2.42 7.85
N PHE A 419 -3.74 -2.61 8.74
CA PHE A 419 -3.54 -2.48 10.18
C PHE A 419 -2.53 -3.51 10.67
N GLU A 420 -1.64 -3.13 11.59
CA GLU A 420 -0.57 -3.99 12.09
C GLU A 420 -0.51 -3.97 13.62
N SER A 421 -0.37 -5.15 14.22
CA SER A 421 -0.20 -5.27 15.67
C SER A 421 0.82 -6.35 15.97
N PHE A 422 1.98 -5.90 16.44
CA PHE A 422 3.12 -6.74 16.82
C PHE A 422 3.36 -6.66 18.34
N PRO A 423 4.19 -7.55 18.91
CA PRO A 423 4.62 -7.43 20.31
C PRO A 423 5.31 -6.11 20.62
N GLU A 424 6.12 -5.59 19.69
CA GLU A 424 6.77 -4.28 19.76
C GLU A 424 6.32 -3.44 18.55
N ASN A 425 5.79 -2.24 18.81
CA ASN A 425 5.29 -1.32 17.78
C ASN A 425 6.01 0.01 17.91
N ASN A 426 6.54 0.54 16.80
CA ASN A 426 7.24 1.82 16.76
C ASN A 426 6.28 2.95 16.33
N LEU A 427 6.83 4.16 16.22
CA LEU A 427 6.10 5.33 15.74
C LEU A 427 5.46 5.09 14.36
N GLU A 428 6.11 4.30 13.51
CA GLU A 428 5.62 3.92 12.19
C GLU A 428 4.33 3.12 12.27
N GLN A 429 4.28 2.08 13.12
CA GLN A 429 3.05 1.32 13.37
C GLN A 429 1.95 2.22 13.94
N LEU A 430 2.30 3.17 14.81
CA LEU A 430 1.32 4.17 15.30
C LEU A 430 0.78 5.03 14.15
N CYS A 431 1.62 5.58 13.28
CA CYS A 431 1.20 6.35 12.11
C CYS A 431 0.35 5.50 11.15
N ILE A 432 0.73 4.24 10.96
CA ILE A 432 0.02 3.28 10.13
C ILE A 432 -1.38 3.00 10.67
N ASN A 433 -1.47 2.63 11.94
CA ASN A 433 -2.75 2.29 12.58
C ASN A 433 -3.63 3.53 12.75
N TYR A 434 -3.05 4.70 13.03
CA TYR A 434 -3.80 5.96 13.09
C TYR A 434 -4.41 6.32 11.74
N ALA A 435 -3.68 6.14 10.64
CA ALA A 435 -4.23 6.36 9.29
C ALA A 435 -5.40 5.39 9.01
N ASN A 436 -5.26 4.11 9.37
CA ASN A 436 -6.35 3.12 9.25
C ASN A 436 -7.56 3.51 10.11
N GLU A 437 -7.35 3.94 11.35
CA GLU A 437 -8.42 4.39 12.24
C GLU A 437 -9.14 5.62 11.70
N LYS A 438 -8.39 6.57 11.09
CA LYS A 438 -8.98 7.74 10.44
C LYS A 438 -9.80 7.39 9.20
N LEU A 439 -9.35 6.41 8.42
CA LEU A 439 -10.13 5.89 7.28
C LEU A 439 -11.40 5.18 7.77
N GLN A 440 -11.32 4.39 8.84
CA GLN A 440 -12.47 3.74 9.44
C GLN A 440 -13.46 4.77 10.01
N GLN A 441 -12.97 5.80 10.70
CA GLN A 441 -13.79 6.92 11.19
C GLN A 441 -14.49 7.64 10.03
N HIS A 442 -13.78 7.90 8.94
CA HIS A 442 -14.35 8.52 7.73
C HIS A 442 -15.46 7.65 7.13
N PHE A 443 -15.23 6.34 7.01
CA PHE A 443 -16.23 5.37 6.54
C PHE A 443 -17.48 5.38 7.41
N VAL A 444 -17.32 5.25 8.74
CA VAL A 444 -18.46 5.23 9.68
C VAL A 444 -19.26 6.52 9.61
N ALA A 445 -18.59 7.68 9.60
CA ALA A 445 -19.27 8.97 9.49
C ALA A 445 -20.06 9.10 8.18
N HIS A 446 -19.47 8.67 7.06
CA HIS A 446 -20.14 8.69 5.76
C HIS A 446 -21.33 7.72 5.71
N TYR A 447 -21.16 6.50 6.23
CA TYR A 447 -22.22 5.50 6.32
C TYR A 447 -23.41 6.02 7.14
N LEU A 448 -23.15 6.52 8.35
CA LEU A 448 -24.20 7.06 9.22
C LEU A 448 -24.93 8.23 8.59
N LYS A 449 -24.21 9.13 7.91
CA LYS A 449 -24.81 10.26 7.18
C LYS A 449 -25.72 9.77 6.05
N ALA A 450 -25.29 8.78 5.28
CA ALA A 450 -26.10 8.19 4.21
C ALA A 450 -27.38 7.53 4.76
N GLN A 451 -27.28 6.81 5.88
CA GLN A 451 -28.43 6.20 6.56
C GLN A 451 -29.41 7.26 7.07
N GLN A 452 -28.92 8.35 7.67
CA GLN A 452 -29.75 9.46 8.13
C GLN A 452 -30.52 10.13 6.97
N GLN A 453 -29.86 10.33 5.83
CA GLN A 453 -30.52 10.90 4.64
C GLN A 453 -31.61 9.97 4.08
N LEU A 454 -31.36 8.65 4.08
CA LEU A 454 -32.37 7.67 3.66
C LEU A 454 -33.57 7.66 4.61
N ALA A 455 -33.33 7.66 5.92
CA ALA A 455 -34.37 7.72 6.94
C ALA A 455 -35.21 9.00 6.83
N GLN A 456 -34.58 10.15 6.57
CA GLN A 456 -35.28 11.41 6.32
C GLN A 456 -36.16 11.34 5.07
N LYS A 457 -35.64 10.81 3.95
CA LYS A 457 -36.44 10.63 2.72
C LYS A 457 -37.63 9.71 2.93
N LEU A 458 -37.45 8.59 3.64
CA LEU A 458 -38.52 7.66 3.98
C LEU A 458 -39.56 8.30 4.91
N THR A 459 -39.11 9.10 5.89
CA THR A 459 -40.00 9.83 6.79
C THR A 459 -40.82 10.87 6.03
N CYS A 460 -40.20 11.64 5.13
CA CYS A 460 -40.91 12.57 4.26
C CYS A 460 -41.94 11.84 3.39
N ALA A 461 -41.55 10.76 2.71
CA ALA A 461 -42.44 9.96 1.89
C ALA A 461 -43.62 9.38 2.70
N TYR A 462 -43.37 8.90 3.92
CA TYR A 462 -44.43 8.40 4.81
C TYR A 462 -45.38 9.54 5.25
N THR A 463 -44.85 10.73 5.51
CA THR A 463 -45.64 11.91 5.88
C THR A 463 -46.49 12.41 4.71
N ASP A 464 -45.97 12.35 3.49
CA ASP A 464 -46.68 12.73 2.27
C ASP A 464 -47.79 11.72 1.92
N ILE A 465 -47.54 10.42 2.08
CA ILE A 465 -48.58 9.38 1.94
C ILE A 465 -49.69 9.58 2.98
N LYS A 466 -49.32 9.90 4.24
CA LYS A 466 -50.28 10.16 5.31
C LYS A 466 -51.04 11.49 5.15
N LYS A 467 -50.59 12.40 4.28
CA LYS A 467 -51.33 13.61 3.89
C LYS A 467 -52.22 13.38 2.66
N MET A 468 -51.92 12.36 1.86
CA MET A 468 -52.73 11.96 0.69
C MET A 468 -53.89 11.02 1.06
N LEU A 469 -53.73 10.24 2.13
CA LEU A 469 -54.79 9.49 2.80
C LEU A 469 -55.54 10.40 3.79
#